data_AF-A0A016VXC9-F1
#
_entry.id   AF-A0A016VXC9-F1
#
_cell.length_a   1.000
_cell.length_b   1.000
_cell.length_c   1.000
_cell.angle_alpha   90.00
_cell.angle_beta   90.00
_cell.angle_gamma   90.00
#
_symmetry.space_group_name_H-M   'P 1'
#
loop_
_entity.id
_entity.type
_entity.pdbx_description
1 polymer ?
#
loop_
_entity_poly.entity_id
_entity_poly.type
_entity_poly.pdbx_seq_one_letter_code
_entity_poly.pdbx_strand_id
1 'polypeptide(L)'
;MYMQIFKESPKVFVQNIPGETKGSFFFVTSVRIGNIEVKGLPHRTKKVAKMDCFVKGIKILCDQFSVEIAKSSRDLEFKQESTFFELLRKHTYSKFYKDLKKFVISS
;
A
#
# COMPACT_ATOMS: atom_id res chain seq x y z
N MET A 1 1.69 1.88 -12.14
CA MET A 1 0.54 2.80 -12.03
C MET A 1 0.26 2.99 -10.54
N TYR A 2 0.36 4.21 -10.01
CA TYR A 2 0.05 4.49 -8.59
C TYR A 2 -1.40 4.97 -8.47
N MET A 3 -2.16 4.38 -7.56
CA MET A 3 -3.54 4.79 -7.30
C MET A 3 -3.56 5.89 -6.24
N GLN A 4 -4.17 7.03 -6.56
CA GLN A 4 -4.34 8.12 -5.60
C GLN A 4 -5.46 7.74 -4.62
N ILE A 5 -5.08 7.49 -3.36
CA ILE A 5 -6.00 7.06 -2.31
C ILE A 5 -6.84 8.23 -1.77
N PHE A 6 -6.27 9.44 -1.71
CA PHE A 6 -6.94 10.64 -1.20
C PHE A 6 -6.97 11.78 -2.22
N LYS A 7 -8.11 12.45 -2.35
CA LYS A 7 -8.26 13.65 -3.21
C LYS A 7 -7.49 14.86 -2.69
N GLU A 8 -7.30 14.97 -1.38
CA GLU A 8 -6.62 16.08 -0.75
C GLU A 8 -5.22 15.71 -0.27
N SER A 9 -4.29 16.66 -0.37
CA SER A 9 -2.95 16.52 0.18
C SER A 9 -2.98 16.54 1.71
N PRO A 10 -2.14 15.72 2.38
CA PRO A 10 -2.00 15.74 3.84
C PRO A 10 -1.69 17.13 4.38
N LYS A 11 -2.42 17.55 5.43
CA LYS A 11 -2.16 18.82 6.12
C LYS A 11 -1.24 18.57 7.31
N VAL A 12 -0.07 19.21 7.32
CA VAL A 12 0.95 19.04 8.37
C VAL A 12 0.96 20.26 9.28
N PHE A 13 0.87 20.02 10.59
CA PHE A 13 0.93 21.02 11.63
C PHE A 13 2.14 20.77 12.52
N VAL A 14 2.86 21.83 12.89
CA VAL A 14 3.99 21.76 13.81
C VAL A 14 3.73 22.69 14.97
N GLN A 15 3.77 22.16 16.19
CA GLN A 15 3.56 22.89 17.43
C GLN A 15 4.84 22.84 18.28
N ASN A 16 5.10 23.92 19.00
CA ASN A 16 6.17 24.00 19.98
C ASN A 16 5.57 23.84 21.37
N ILE A 17 6.13 22.94 22.17
CA ILE A 17 5.71 22.66 23.55
C ILE A 17 6.87 23.07 24.47
N PRO A 18 6.61 23.77 25.60
CA PRO A 18 7.64 24.05 26.58
C PRO A 18 8.22 22.75 27.16
N GLY A 19 9.55 22.68 27.29
CA GLY A 19 10.22 21.56 27.92
C GLY A 19 10.43 21.75 29.42
N GLU A 20 10.94 20.71 30.09
CA GLU A 20 11.11 20.66 31.55
C GLU A 20 12.11 21.70 32.07
N THR A 21 13.09 22.08 31.25
CA THR A 21 14.09 23.09 31.60
C THR A 21 13.72 24.46 31.03
N LYS A 22 13.98 25.51 31.81
CA LYS A 22 13.72 26.90 31.42
C LYS A 22 14.45 27.23 30.11
N GLY A 23 13.68 27.59 29.08
CA GLY A 23 14.21 27.88 27.73
C GLY A 23 14.32 26.67 26.79
N SER A 24 13.98 25.47 27.26
CA SER A 24 13.89 24.28 26.39
C SER A 24 12.50 24.19 25.74
N PHE A 25 12.46 23.73 24.49
CA PHE A 25 11.23 23.48 23.76
C PHE A 25 11.30 22.14 23.03
N PHE A 26 10.17 21.47 22.96
CA PHE A 26 9.97 20.30 22.13
C PHE A 26 9.10 20.66 20.93
N PHE A 27 9.32 19.96 19.83
CA PHE A 27 8.53 20.04 18.62
C PHE A 27 7.64 18.83 18.53
N VAL A 28 6.35 19.08 18.33
CA VAL A 28 5.36 18.03 18.03
C VAL A 28 4.82 18.30 16.64
N THR A 29 4.80 17.27 15.81
CA THR A 29 4.18 17.32 14.48
C THR A 29 2.91 16.49 14.49
N SER A 30 1.84 17.02 13.91
CA SER A 30 0.65 16.24 13.56
C SER A 30 0.38 16.34 12.06
N VAL A 31 -0.16 15.28 11.49
CA VAL A 31 -0.58 15.22 10.09
C VAL A 31 -2.01 14.75 10.01
N ARG A 32 -2.84 15.46 9.24
CA ARG A 32 -4.21 15.06 8.92
C ARG A 32 -4.25 14.50 7.51
N ILE A 33 -4.71 13.26 7.39
CA ILE A 33 -4.83 12.53 6.12
C ILE A 33 -6.28 12.04 6.03
N GLY A 34 -7.09 12.69 5.20
CA GLY A 34 -8.54 12.48 5.17
C GLY A 34 -9.16 12.73 6.55
N ASN A 35 -9.81 11.70 7.12
CA ASN A 35 -10.46 11.75 8.43
C ASN A 35 -9.54 11.36 9.60
N ILE A 36 -8.29 11.00 9.33
CA ILE A 36 -7.35 10.49 10.34
C ILE A 36 -6.39 11.61 10.71
N GLU A 37 -6.21 11.82 12.01
CA GLU A 37 -5.18 12.70 12.54
C GLU A 37 -4.13 11.88 13.28
N VAL A 38 -2.88 11.99 12.84
CA VAL A 38 -1.75 11.28 13.42
C VAL A 38 -0.83 12.29 14.08
N LYS A 39 -0.62 12.14 15.40
CA LYS A 39 0.24 13.00 16.20
C LYS A 39 1.52 12.25 16.60
N GLY A 40 2.66 12.85 16.29
CA GLY A 40 3.98 12.37 16.72
C GLY A 40 4.28 12.72 18.17
N LEU A 41 5.35 12.13 18.70
CA LEU A 41 5.88 12.44 20.03
C LEU A 41 6.63 13.78 20.04
N PRO A 42 6.82 14.40 21.22
CA PRO A 42 7.66 15.58 21.35
C PRO A 42 9.14 15.24 21.13
N HIS A 43 9.81 16.01 20.26
CA HIS A 43 11.24 15.84 19.95
C HIS A 43 12.00 17.16 20.03
N ARG A 44 13.30 17.10 20.30
CA ARG A 44 14.15 18.31 20.41
C ARG A 44 14.35 19.06 19.09
N THR A 45 14.09 18.42 17.94
CA THR A 45 14.21 19.06 16.63
C THR A 45 12.97 18.84 15.77
N LYS A 46 12.62 19.84 14.95
CA LYS A 46 11.51 19.75 13.99
C LYS A 46 11.66 18.60 13.00
N LYS A 47 12.91 18.28 12.61
CA LYS A 47 13.21 17.21 11.65
C LYS A 47 12.81 15.84 12.20
N VAL A 48 13.23 15.53 13.42
CA VAL A 48 12.89 14.26 14.09
C VAL A 48 11.40 14.18 14.39
N ALA A 49 10.79 15.29 14.84
CA ALA A 49 9.35 15.35 15.08
C ALA A 49 8.51 15.01 13.82
N LYS A 50 8.91 15.54 12.66
CA LYS A 50 8.28 15.22 11.38
C LYS A 50 8.47 13.74 11.03
N MET A 51 9.70 13.24 11.12
CA MET A 51 10.02 11.86 10.79
C MET A 51 9.20 10.86 11.62
N ASP A 52 9.15 11.06 12.95
CA ASP A 52 8.34 10.22 13.86
C ASP A 52 6.85 10.24 13.49
N CYS A 53 6.31 11.43 13.22
CA CYS A 53 4.91 11.60 12.80
C CYS A 53 4.61 10.87 11.49
N PHE A 54 5.48 10.98 10.47
CA PHE A 54 5.30 10.30 9.19
C PHE A 54 5.47 8.79 9.28
N VAL A 55 6.43 8.28 10.05
CA VAL A 55 6.59 6.84 10.24
C VAL A 55 5.36 6.23 10.89
N LYS A 56 4.81 6.88 11.92
CA LYS A 56 3.53 6.49 12.54
C LYS A 56 2.36 6.59 11.56
N GLY A 57 2.33 7.66 10.77
CA GLY A 57 1.32 7.87 9.74
C GLY A 57 1.32 6.76 8.71
N ILE A 58 2.48 6.40 8.16
CA ILE A 58 2.63 5.31 7.19
C ILE A 58 2.11 4.00 7.78
N LYS A 59 2.46 3.67 9.04
CA LYS A 59 1.96 2.45 9.68
C LYS A 59 0.43 2.39 9.72
N ILE A 60 -0.22 3.47 10.17
CA ILE A 60 -1.69 3.55 10.26
C ILE A 60 -2.33 3.45 8.86
N LEU A 61 -1.74 4.11 7.86
CA LEU A 61 -2.22 4.03 6.49
C LEU A 61 -2.08 2.60 5.94
N CYS A 62 -0.94 1.94 6.17
CA CYS A 62 -0.76 0.55 5.76
C CYS A 62 -1.78 -0.37 6.43
N ASP A 63 -2.05 -0.22 7.72
CA ASP A 63 -3.02 -1.06 8.44
C ASP A 63 -4.45 -0.86 7.92
N GLN A 64 -4.86 0.37 7.62
CA GLN A 64 -6.21 0.65 7.11
C GLN A 64 -6.38 0.27 5.64
N PHE A 65 -5.42 0.66 4.79
CA PHE A 65 -5.54 0.46 3.35
C PHE A 65 -5.11 -0.93 2.89
N SER A 66 -4.34 -1.70 3.67
CA SER A 66 -4.08 -3.11 3.33
C SER A 66 -5.37 -3.93 3.27
N VAL A 67 -6.30 -3.69 4.20
CA VAL A 67 -7.59 -4.37 4.26
C VAL A 67 -8.55 -3.87 3.18
N GLU A 68 -8.57 -2.57 2.89
CA GLU A 68 -9.41 -2.01 1.83
C GLU A 68 -8.91 -2.35 0.41
N ILE A 69 -7.60 -2.39 0.20
CA ILE A 69 -7.01 -2.87 -1.06
C ILE A 69 -7.33 -4.35 -1.24
N ALA A 70 -7.19 -5.18 -0.21
CA ALA A 70 -7.55 -6.60 -0.28
C ALA A 70 -9.06 -6.85 -0.51
N LYS A 71 -9.93 -5.93 -0.05
CA LYS A 71 -11.39 -6.02 -0.27
C LYS A 71 -11.85 -5.44 -1.61
N SER A 72 -11.20 -4.38 -2.10
CA SER A 72 -11.54 -3.76 -3.40
C SER A 72 -10.88 -4.46 -4.58
N SER A 73 -9.84 -5.26 -4.34
CA SER A 73 -9.23 -6.15 -5.33
C SER A 73 -10.12 -7.36 -5.61
N ARG A 74 -11.31 -7.15 -6.19
CA ARG A 74 -12.05 -8.23 -6.86
C ARG A 74 -11.46 -8.58 -8.23
N ASP A 75 -10.58 -7.72 -8.76
CA ASP A 75 -10.02 -7.84 -10.13
C ASP A 75 -8.51 -8.15 -10.17
N LEU A 76 -7.85 -8.34 -9.03
CA LEU A 76 -6.50 -8.92 -9.03
C LEU A 76 -6.64 -10.44 -9.06
N GLU A 77 -7.08 -10.97 -10.22
CA GLU A 77 -6.59 -12.27 -10.63
C GLU A 77 -5.07 -12.15 -10.66
N PHE A 78 -4.41 -12.62 -9.59
CA PHE A 78 -2.98 -12.85 -9.60
C PHE A 78 -2.74 -13.74 -10.81
N LYS A 79 -2.27 -13.14 -11.92
CA LYS A 79 -1.73 -13.90 -13.04
C LYS A 79 -0.55 -14.64 -12.44
N GLN A 80 -0.79 -15.89 -12.09
CA GLN A 80 0.20 -16.83 -11.61
C GLN A 80 1.40 -16.69 -12.55
N GLU A 81 2.59 -16.41 -12.00
CA GLU A 81 3.82 -16.29 -12.79
C GLU A 81 4.14 -17.65 -13.41
N SER A 82 3.47 -17.98 -14.51
CA SER A 82 3.76 -19.17 -15.29
C SER A 82 4.92 -18.84 -16.22
N THR A 83 5.99 -19.62 -16.15
CA THR A 83 7.11 -19.47 -17.09
C THR A 83 6.64 -19.69 -18.53
N PHE A 84 7.34 -19.10 -19.51
CA PHE A 84 7.03 -19.26 -20.94
C PHE A 84 6.86 -20.74 -21.34
N PHE A 85 7.65 -21.64 -20.75
CA PHE A 85 7.58 -23.08 -21.01
C PHE A 85 6.28 -23.71 -20.52
N GLU A 86 5.71 -23.28 -19.38
CA GLU A 86 4.44 -23.81 -18.89
C GLU A 86 3.26 -23.35 -19.76
N LEU A 87 3.29 -22.09 -20.20
CA LEU A 87 2.33 -21.55 -21.17
C LEU A 87 2.38 -22.32 -22.49
N LEU A 88 3.58 -22.52 -23.03
CA LEU A 88 3.79 -23.30 -24.26
C LEU A 88 3.26 -24.73 -24.10
N ARG A 89 3.53 -25.37 -22.96
CA ARG A 89 3.10 -26.73 -22.65
C ARG A 89 1.57 -26.84 -22.57
N LYS A 90 0.91 -25.93 -21.86
CA LYS A 90 -0.57 -25.89 -21.79
C LYS A 90 -1.20 -25.67 -23.16
N HIS A 91 -0.68 -24.74 -23.97
CA HIS A 91 -1.20 -24.50 -25.32
C HIS A 91 -0.99 -25.68 -26.26
N THR A 92 0.18 -26.31 -26.20
CA THR A 92 0.51 -27.48 -27.03
C THR A 92 -0.39 -28.66 -26.71
N TYR A 93 -0.55 -29.00 -25.43
CA TYR A 93 -1.44 -30.10 -25.03
C TYR A 93 -2.91 -29.78 -25.33
N SER A 94 -3.36 -28.54 -25.11
CA SER A 94 -4.73 -28.14 -25.44
C SER A 94 -5.05 -28.35 -26.92
N LYS A 95 -4.12 -27.99 -27.81
CA LYS A 95 -4.29 -28.18 -29.25
C LYS A 95 -4.26 -29.67 -29.63
N PHE A 96 -3.32 -30.43 -29.06
CA PHE A 96 -3.22 -31.88 -29.27
C PHE A 96 -4.50 -32.62 -28.87
N TYR A 97 -5.08 -32.33 -27.70
CA TYR A 97 -6.33 -32.95 -27.25
C TYR A 97 -7.54 -32.54 -28.09
N LYS A 98 -7.58 -31.30 -28.60
CA LYS A 98 -8.64 -30.87 -29.52
C LYS A 98 -8.59 -31.66 -30.83
N ASP A 99 -7.40 -31.90 -31.36
CA ASP A 99 -7.22 -32.63 -32.61
C ASP A 99 -7.48 -34.14 -32.43
N LEU A 100 -7.06 -34.73 -31.30
CA LEU A 100 -7.44 -36.10 -30.91
C LEU A 100 -8.95 -36.28 -30.79
N LYS A 101 -9.63 -35.32 -30.17
CA LYS A 101 -11.09 -35.38 -30.00
C LYS A 101 -11.83 -35.30 -31.34
N LYS A 102 -11.29 -34.56 -32.32
CA LYS A 102 -11.82 -34.55 -33.68
C LYS A 102 -11.64 -35.89 -34.39
N PHE A 103 -10.49 -36.54 -34.19
CA PHE A 103 -10.19 -37.83 -34.82
C PHE A 103 -11.06 -38.98 -34.27
N VAL A 104 -11.34 -38.97 -32.96
CA VAL A 104 -12.23 -39.97 -32.32
C VAL A 104 -13.70 -39.81 -32.70
N ILE A 105 -14.14 -38.61 -33.07
CA ILE A 105 -15.54 -38.35 -33.48
C ILE A 105 -15.73 -38.62 -34.99
N SER A 106 -14.65 -38.68 -35.78
CA SER A 106 -14.69 -38.96 -37.22
C SER A 106 -14.37 -40.43 -37.59
N SER A 107 -14.34 -41.34 -36.62
CA SER A 107 -14.14 -42.78 -36.78
C SER A 107 -15.38 -43.53 -36.31
#